data_AF-A0A5P2X5P2-F1
#
_entry.id   AF-A0A5P2X5P2-F1
#
_cell.length_a   1.000
_cell.length_b   1.000
_cell.length_c   1.000
_cell.angle_alpha   90.00
_cell.angle_beta   90.00
_cell.angle_gamma   90.00
#
_symmetry.space_group_name_H-M   'P 1'
#
loop_
_entity.id
_entity.type
_entity.pdbx_description
1 polymer ?
#
loop_
_entity_poly.entity_id
_entity_poly.type
_entity_poly.pdbx_seq_one_letter_code
_entity_poly.pdbx_strand_id
1 'polypeptide(L)' 'MTVLFDADHAATELGVKRRSQTSVGEVRDAAVADLFADFAAAREAGRPDMEALVLDHAYALDPLLVDELLGFDYPAAA' A
#
# COMPACT_ATOMS: atom_id res chain seq x y z
N MET A 1 10.32 14.05 -32.27
CA MET A 1 10.09 12.61 -32.49
C MET A 1 10.95 11.89 -31.46
N THR A 2 10.51 11.07 -30.51
CA THR A 2 9.21 10.57 -30.04
C THR A 2 9.56 9.82 -28.78
N VAL A 3 8.94 10.08 -27.62
CA VAL A 3 8.80 9.05 -26.59
C VAL A 3 7.51 9.31 -25.81
N LEU A 4 6.41 8.73 -26.29
CA LEU A 4 5.11 8.64 -25.63
C LEU A 4 4.69 7.17 -25.79
N PHE A 5 5.42 6.25 -25.17
CA PHE A 5 5.19 4.80 -25.31
C PHE A 5 4.70 4.12 -24.04
N ASP A 6 4.63 4.82 -22.90
CA ASP A 6 4.32 4.16 -21.62
C ASP A 6 2.84 4.22 -21.22
N ALA A 7 2.11 5.26 -21.64
CA ALA A 7 0.71 5.44 -21.25
C ALA A 7 -0.24 4.41 -21.91
N ASP A 8 0.11 3.90 -23.08
CA ASP A 8 -0.77 3.03 -23.88
C ASP A 8 -0.62 1.53 -23.52
N HIS A 9 0.46 1.15 -22.81
CA HIS A 9 0.65 -0.24 -22.42
C HIS A 9 -0.27 -0.66 -21.24
N ALA A 10 -0.81 0.31 -20.49
CA ALA A 10 -1.76 0.06 -19.41
C ALA A 10 -3.19 -0.26 -19.91
N ALA A 11 -3.52 0.13 -21.15
CA ALA A 11 -4.84 -0.06 -21.76
C ALA A 11 -4.94 -1.25 -22.73
N THR A 12 -3.81 -1.86 -23.09
CA THR A 12 -3.80 -3.06 -23.95
C THR A 12 -4.22 -4.30 -23.16
N GLU A 13 -4.74 -5.31 -23.85
CA GLU A 13 -5.27 -6.57 -23.31
C GLU A 13 -4.35 -7.26 -22.27
N LEU A 14 -3.04 -6.97 -22.26
CA LEU A 14 -2.07 -7.38 -21.25
C LEU A 14 -2.31 -6.77 -19.86
N GLY A 15 -2.70 -5.50 -19.76
CA GLY A 15 -3.06 -4.85 -18.48
C GLY A 15 -4.37 -5.38 -17.89
N VAL A 16 -5.28 -5.86 -18.75
CA VAL A 16 -6.49 -6.59 -18.35
C VAL A 16 -6.14 -8.03 -17.95
N LYS A 17 -5.26 -8.71 -18.69
CA LYS A 17 -4.80 -10.07 -18.37
C LYS A 17 -4.03 -10.12 -17.05
N ARG A 18 -3.15 -9.15 -16.80
CA ARG A 18 -2.42 -9.00 -15.53
C ARG A 18 -3.40 -8.82 -14.37
N ARG A 19 -4.38 -7.91 -14.50
CA ARG A 19 -5.46 -7.75 -13.50
C ARG A 19 -6.33 -9.00 -13.32
N SER A 20 -6.54 -9.80 -14.37
CA SER A 20 -7.28 -11.07 -14.26
C SER A 20 -6.48 -12.22 -13.64
N GLN A 21 -5.16 -12.05 -13.53
CA GLN A 21 -4.23 -13.01 -12.92
C GLN A 21 -3.73 -12.55 -11.56
N THR A 22 -3.94 -11.28 -11.19
CA THR A 22 -3.66 -10.80 -9.84
C THR A 22 -4.57 -11.55 -8.88
N SER A 23 -3.95 -12.40 -8.08
CA SER A 23 -4.69 -13.16 -7.09
C SER A 23 -5.19 -12.21 -6.01
N VAL A 24 -6.29 -12.57 -5.34
CA VAL A 24 -6.78 -11.83 -4.17
C VAL A 24 -5.68 -11.71 -3.11
N GLY A 25 -4.76 -12.69 -3.04
CA GLY A 25 -3.57 -12.65 -2.19
C GLY A 25 -2.61 -11.52 -2.55
N GLU A 26 -2.26 -11.36 -3.83
CA GLU A 26 -1.35 -10.28 -4.27
C GLU A 26 -1.94 -8.88 -4.08
N VAL A 27 -3.26 -8.72 -4.25
CA VAL A 27 -3.94 -7.46 -3.92
C VAL A 27 -3.91 -7.18 -2.42
N ARG A 28 -4.10 -8.22 -1.60
CA ARG A 28 -4.04 -8.11 -0.14
C ARG A 28 -2.63 -7.77 0.35
N ASP A 29 -1.61 -8.41 -0.22
CA ASP A 29 -0.21 -8.16 0.15
C ASP A 29 0.22 -6.74 -0.23
N ALA A 30 -0.18 -6.25 -1.41
CA ALA A 30 0.06 -4.86 -1.81
C ALA A 30 -0.66 -3.87 -0.89
N ALA A 31 -1.93 -4.12 -0.57
CA ALA A 31 -2.71 -3.27 0.35
C ALA A 31 -2.12 -3.24 1.77
N VAL A 32 -1.58 -4.37 2.25
CA VAL A 32 -0.87 -4.42 3.53
C VAL A 32 0.42 -3.63 3.47
N ALA A 33 1.23 -3.78 2.42
CA ALA A 33 2.46 -3.00 2.25
C ALA A 33 2.21 -1.49 2.21
N ASP A 34 1.14 -1.06 1.54
CA ASP A 34 0.73 0.35 1.49
C ASP A 34 0.38 0.88 2.90
N LEU A 35 -0.29 0.08 3.75
CA LEU A 35 -0.59 0.48 5.14
C LEU A 35 0.67 0.71 5.97
N PHE A 36 1.70 -0.11 5.81
CA PHE A 36 2.99 0.12 6.49
C PHE A 36 3.66 1.42 6.03
N ALA A 37 3.63 1.69 4.72
CA ALA A 37 4.20 2.92 4.17
C ALA A 37 3.44 4.16 4.65
N ASP A 38 2.12 4.12 4.65
CA ASP A 38 1.27 5.23 5.11
C ASP A 38 1.43 5.49 6.61
N PHE A 39 1.52 4.44 7.43
CA PHE A 39 1.78 4.58 8.87
C PHE A 39 3.16 5.19 9.14
N ALA A 40 4.19 4.73 8.42
CA ALA A 40 5.54 5.28 8.53
C ALA A 40 5.58 6.79 8.18
N ALA A 41 4.95 7.16 7.07
CA ALA A 41 4.88 8.54 6.62
C ALA A 41 4.09 9.44 7.59
N ALA A 42 2.99 8.93 8.15
CA ALA A 42 2.22 9.64 9.18
C ALA A 42 3.03 9.87 10.45
N ARG A 43 3.79 8.86 10.88
CA ARG A 43 4.68 8.93 12.05
C ARG A 43 5.81 9.93 11.84
N GLU A 44 6.45 9.92 10.67
CA GLU A 44 7.50 10.87 10.31
C GLU A 44 6.97 12.31 10.27
N ALA A 45 5.79 12.51 9.69
CA ALA A 45 5.13 13.81 9.60
C ALA A 45 4.55 14.30 10.94
N GLY A 46 4.55 13.48 12.00
CA GLY A 46 3.94 13.79 13.30
C GLY A 46 2.43 14.00 13.19
N ARG A 47 1.75 13.16 12.40
CA ARG A 47 0.32 13.23 12.08
C ARG A 47 -0.46 12.11 12.79
N PRO A 48 -0.73 12.25 14.10
CA PRO A 48 -1.41 11.21 14.87
C PRO A 48 -2.85 10.94 14.40
N ASP A 49 -3.48 11.92 13.74
CA ASP A 49 -4.78 11.77 13.08
C ASP A 49 -4.72 10.76 11.93
N MET A 50 -3.65 10.80 11.14
CA MET A 50 -3.44 9.89 10.02
C MET A 50 -2.97 8.52 10.51
N GLU A 51 -2.14 8.46 11.55
CA GLU A 51 -1.77 7.19 12.22
C GLU A 51 -3.03 6.45 12.70
N ALA A 52 -3.95 7.15 13.38
CA ALA A 52 -5.20 6.56 13.86
C ALA A 52 -6.09 6.04 12.72
N LEU A 53 -6.16 6.77 11.60
CA LEU A 53 -6.94 6.37 10.44
C LEU A 53 -6.36 5.11 9.77
N VAL A 54 -5.03 5.01 9.69
CA VAL A 54 -4.35 3.82 9.17
C VAL A 54 -4.57 2.61 10.10
N LEU A 55 -4.52 2.80 11.41
CA LEU A 55 -4.80 1.72 12.38
C LEU A 55 -6.26 1.26 12.35
N ASP A 56 -7.22 2.17 12.17
CA ASP A 56 -8.64 1.82 12.03
C ASP A 56 -8.89 1.01 10.75
N HIS A 57 -8.24 1.42 9.64
CA HIS A 57 -8.29 0.67 8.39
C HIS A 57 -7.64 -0.71 8.52
N ALA A 58 -6.48 -0.80 9.18
CA ALA A 58 -5.81 -2.06 9.44
C ALA A 58 -6.67 -3.00 10.29
N TYR A 59 -7.31 -2.48 11.35
CA TYR A 59 -8.21 -3.24 12.21
C TYR A 59 -9.41 -3.83 11.44
N ALA A 60 -9.96 -3.07 10.49
CA ALA A 60 -11.07 -3.53 9.65
C ALA A 60 -10.67 -4.66 8.69
N LEU A 61 -9.39 -4.74 8.30
CA LEU A 61 -8.86 -5.80 7.44
C LEU A 61 -8.45 -7.04 8.25
N ASP A 62 -7.67 -6.83 9.30
CA ASP A 62 -7.21 -7.87 10.22
C ASP A 62 -6.76 -7.23 11.55
N PRO A 63 -7.42 -7.55 12.69
CA PRO A 63 -7.02 -7.01 13.98
C PRO A 63 -5.56 -7.30 14.36
N LEU A 64 -4.95 -8.38 13.86
CA LEU A 64 -3.54 -8.70 14.12
C LEU A 64 -2.58 -7.74 13.40
N LEU A 65 -3.03 -7.14 12.29
CA LEU A 65 -2.21 -6.21 11.51
C LEU A 65 -1.92 -4.90 12.28
N VAL A 66 -2.81 -4.53 13.20
CA VAL A 66 -2.60 -3.39 14.10
C VAL A 66 -1.39 -3.62 15.00
N ASP A 67 -1.27 -4.82 15.57
CA ASP A 67 -0.13 -5.18 16.41
C ASP A 67 1.18 -5.21 15.59
N GLU A 68 1.12 -5.68 14.35
CA GLU A 68 2.25 -5.68 13.43
C GLU A 68 2.71 -4.25 13.07
N LEU A 69 1.78 -3.35 12.74
CA LEU A 69 2.09 -1.94 12.46
C LEU A 69 2.70 -1.23 13.68
N LEU A 70 2.14 -1.44 14.88
CA LEU A 70 2.65 -0.81 16.09
C LEU A 70 4.00 -1.40 16.54
N GLY A 71 4.26 -2.67 16.24
CA GLY A 71 5.48 -3.38 16.59
C GLY A 71 6.62 -3.28 15.58
N PHE A 72 6.37 -2.68 14.41
CA PHE A 72 7.37 -2.58 13.35
C PHE A 72 8.43 -1.52 13.65
N ASP A 73 9.70 -1.89 13.43
CA ASP A 73 10.82 -0.97 13.56
C ASP A 73 10.96 -0.16 12.28
N TYR A 74 10.29 1.00 12.25
CA TYR A 74 10.36 1.90 11.11
C TYR A 74 11.74 2.56 11.07
N PRO A 75 12.56 2.30 10.03
CA PRO A 75 13.80 3.03 9.88
C PRO A 75 13.45 4.51 9.77
N ALA A 76 14.19 5.36 10.49
CA ALA A 76 14.09 6.80 10.28
C ALA A 76 14.34 7.06 8.79
N ALA A 77 13.31 7.52 8.07
CA ALA A 77 13.44 7.85 6.66
C ALA A 77 14.56 8.88 6.51
N ALA A 78 15.59 8.51 5.76
CA ALA A 78 16.80 9.29 5.57
C ALA A 78 16.62 10.39 4.52
#